data_AF-A0A9W9D8B3-F1
#
_entry.id   AF-A0A9W9D8B3-F1
#
_cell.length_a   1.000
_cell.length_b   1.000
_cell.length_c   1.000
_cell.angle_alpha   90.00
_cell.angle_beta   90.00
_cell.angle_gamma   90.00
#
_symmetry.space_group_name_H-M   'P 1'
#
loop_
_entity.id
_entity.type
_entity.pdbx_description
1 polymer ?
#
loop_
_entity_poly.entity_id
_entity_poly.type
_entity_poly.pdbx_seq_one_letter_code
_entity_poly.pdbx_strand_id
1 'polypeptide(L)'
;MDDTISAALILKDDADQDMFLRPQLASLAKGLRYLQGGLRPHHSPYGDVWVILVIGHSGFNNRIDRDQKYYVTRNGTTVIAEGRRTWSRKPDLSAPELTANV
;
A
#
# COMPACT_ATOMS: atom_id res chain seq x y z
N MET A 1 17.43 -1.26 25.65
CA MET A 1 16.33 -1.56 24.70
C MET A 1 16.46 -0.54 23.59
N ASP A 2 17.63 -0.37 22.98
CA ASP A 2 18.31 -1.26 22.01
C ASP A 2 17.48 -1.45 20.76
N ASP A 3 17.66 -0.51 19.83
CA ASP A 3 17.42 -0.56 18.37
C ASP A 3 16.53 -1.69 17.85
N THR A 4 15.26 -1.70 18.27
CA THR A 4 14.26 -2.57 17.67
C THR A 4 13.90 -2.02 16.29
N ILE A 5 14.31 -2.72 15.23
CA ILE A 5 13.90 -2.43 13.86
C ILE A 5 12.37 -2.47 13.78
N SER A 6 11.74 -1.31 13.61
CA SER A 6 10.27 -1.20 13.53
C SER A 6 9.70 -1.46 12.13
N ALA A 7 10.55 -1.45 11.10
CA ALA A 7 10.16 -1.71 9.72
C ALA A 7 11.36 -2.23 8.92
N ALA A 8 11.12 -3.17 8.00
CA ALA A 8 12.08 -3.58 6.99
C ALA A 8 11.48 -3.34 5.60
N LEU A 9 12.30 -2.83 4.68
CA LEU A 9 11.91 -2.61 3.29
C LEU A 9 12.69 -3.56 2.40
N ILE A 10 11.98 -4.43 1.68
CA ILE A 10 12.58 -5.34 0.70
C ILE A 10 12.19 -4.82 -0.69
N LEU A 11 13.19 -4.48 -1.50
CA LEU A 11 13.00 -3.98 -2.86
C LEU A 11 13.55 -4.99 -3.86
N LYS A 12 12.91 -5.08 -5.03
CA LYS A 12 13.53 -5.69 -6.21
C LYS A 12 14.71 -4.81 -6.65
N ASP A 13 15.74 -5.42 -7.23
CA ASP A 13 16.97 -4.76 -7.70
C ASP A 13 16.73 -3.51 -8.58
N ASP A 14 15.64 -3.46 -9.36
CA ASP A 14 15.32 -2.29 -10.22
C ASP A 14 14.26 -1.33 -9.62
N ALA A 15 13.81 -1.55 -8.39
CA ALA A 15 12.74 -0.75 -7.79
C ALA A 15 13.24 0.55 -7.15
N ASP A 16 14.55 0.68 -6.90
CA ASP A 16 15.20 1.89 -6.40
C ASP A 16 15.21 3.03 -7.44
N GLN A 17 15.09 2.68 -8.72
CA GLN A 17 14.98 3.63 -9.83
C GLN A 17 13.56 4.18 -10.05
N ASP A 18 12.56 3.74 -9.29
CA ASP A 18 11.21 4.31 -9.38
C ASP A 18 11.17 5.71 -8.74
N MET A 19 11.10 6.75 -9.58
CA MET A 19 10.98 8.15 -9.15
C MET A 19 9.77 8.41 -8.24
N PHE A 20 8.78 7.51 -8.22
CA PHE A 20 7.59 7.59 -7.39
C PHE A 20 7.67 6.75 -6.11
N LEU A 21 8.81 6.15 -5.76
CA LEU A 21 8.94 5.35 -4.54
C LEU A 21 8.53 6.15 -3.29
N ARG A 22 8.96 7.41 -3.16
CA ARG A 22 8.61 8.27 -2.01
C ARG A 22 7.10 8.52 -1.88
N PRO A 23 6.39 9.01 -2.91
CA PRO A 23 4.93 9.21 -2.81
C PRO A 23 4.15 7.88 -2.65
N GLN A 24 4.66 6.75 -3.15
CA GLN A 24 4.09 5.43 -2.89
C GLN A 24 4.20 5.06 -1.40
N LEU A 25 5.37 5.24 -0.78
CA LEU A 25 5.58 5.00 0.65
C LEU A 25 4.71 5.91 1.54
N ALA A 26 4.54 7.18 1.15
CA ALA A 26 3.66 8.10 1.87
C ALA A 26 2.18 7.67 1.79
N SER A 27 1.72 7.20 0.62
CA SER A 27 0.36 6.68 0.46
C SER A 27 0.15 5.39 1.24
N LEU A 28 1.16 4.52 1.29
CA LEU A 28 1.14 3.32 2.11
C LEU A 28 1.01 3.65 3.59
N ALA A 29 1.80 4.59 4.13
CA ALA A 29 1.73 4.99 5.53
C ALA A 29 0.31 5.42 5.94
N LYS A 30 -0.40 6.14 5.05
CA LYS A 30 -1.81 6.51 5.27
C LYS A 30 -2.73 5.29 5.29
N GLY A 31 -2.59 4.39 4.32
CA GLY A 31 -3.36 3.14 4.26
C GLY A 31 -3.16 2.26 5.49
N LEU A 32 -1.93 2.13 5.97
CA LEU A 32 -1.60 1.34 7.16
C LEU A 32 -2.22 1.92 8.42
N ARG A 33 -2.14 3.23 8.62
CA ARG A 33 -2.81 3.92 9.74
C ARG A 33 -4.32 3.66 9.75
N TYR A 34 -4.95 3.69 8.58
CA TYR A 34 -6.37 3.36 8.46
C TYR A 34 -6.65 1.89 8.82
N LEU A 35 -5.90 0.95 8.25
CA LEU A 35 -6.10 -0.49 8.47
C LEU A 35 -5.85 -0.91 9.92
N GLN A 36 -4.94 -0.22 10.61
CA GLN A 36 -4.57 -0.48 12.01
C GLN A 36 -5.49 0.24 13.02
N GLY A 37 -6.54 0.95 12.58
CA GLY A 37 -7.54 1.57 13.46
C GLY A 37 -7.10 2.93 14.03
N GLY A 38 -6.46 3.75 13.19
CA GLY A 38 -5.74 4.97 13.56
C GLY A 38 -6.47 5.97 14.46
N LEU A 39 -5.79 6.32 15.55
CA LEU A 39 -5.79 7.58 16.33
C LEU A 39 -4.69 7.55 17.42
N ARG A 40 -4.10 6.38 17.71
CA ARG A 40 -3.01 6.26 18.69
C ARG A 40 -1.66 6.68 18.09
N PRO A 41 -0.78 7.31 18.88
CA PRO A 41 0.60 7.56 18.48
C PRO A 41 1.28 6.23 18.18
N HIS A 42 1.87 6.10 16.99
CA HIS A 42 2.74 5.00 16.63
C HIS A 42 4.19 5.48 16.65
N HIS A 43 5.11 4.60 17.00
CA HIS A 43 6.55 4.86 16.99
C HIS A 43 7.07 4.94 15.54
N SER A 44 6.41 4.22 14.62
CA SER A 44 6.74 4.21 13.18
C SER A 44 5.60 4.80 12.34
N PRO A 45 5.91 5.52 11.23
CA PRO A 45 4.90 5.98 10.29
C PRO A 45 4.16 4.84 9.59
N TYR A 46 4.70 3.62 9.61
CA TYR A 46 4.11 2.40 9.05
C TYR A 46 3.38 1.53 10.10
N GLY A 47 3.27 2.04 11.34
CA GLY A 47 2.68 1.32 12.46
C GLY A 47 3.71 0.49 13.24
N ASP A 48 3.28 0.00 14.40
CA ASP A 48 4.15 -0.73 15.34
C ASP A 48 4.05 -2.25 15.18
N VAL A 49 3.24 -2.72 14.23
CA VAL A 49 3.15 -4.13 13.84
C VAL A 49 3.89 -4.35 12.54
N TRP A 50 4.49 -5.53 12.38
CA TRP A 50 5.18 -5.89 11.14
C TRP A 50 4.20 -5.91 9.97
N VAL A 51 4.57 -5.21 8.90
CA VAL A 51 3.82 -5.21 7.64
C VAL A 51 4.75 -5.51 6.49
N ILE A 52 4.28 -6.35 5.57
CA ILE A 52 5.03 -6.70 4.36
C ILE A 52 4.57 -5.77 3.25
N LEU A 53 5.49 -4.96 2.72
CA LEU A 53 5.30 -4.19 1.51
C LEU A 53 5.98 -4.90 0.34
N VAL A 54 5.24 -5.14 -0.74
CA VAL A 54 5.79 -5.67 -1.99
C VAL A 54 5.60 -4.61 -3.08
N ILE A 55 6.68 -3.94 -3.46
CA ILE A 55 6.70 -2.94 -4.54
C ILE A 55 7.10 -3.64 -5.84
N GLY A 56 6.24 -3.58 -6.87
CA GLY A 56 6.51 -4.17 -8.19
C GLY A 56 5.27 -4.62 -8.95
N HIS A 57 5.47 -5.38 -10.04
CA HIS A 57 4.41 -6.04 -10.81
C HIS A 57 3.83 -7.22 -10.01
N SER A 58 3.15 -6.90 -8.92
CA SER A 58 2.51 -7.85 -8.04
C SER A 58 1.04 -7.93 -8.42
N GLY A 59 0.66 -9.00 -9.09
CA GLY A 59 -0.74 -9.28 -9.40
C GLY A 59 -1.51 -9.60 -8.12
N PHE A 60 -2.03 -8.57 -7.44
CA PHE A 60 -2.92 -8.76 -6.31
C PHE A 60 -4.33 -9.07 -6.80
N ASN A 61 -4.90 -10.16 -6.30
CA ASN A 61 -6.28 -10.54 -6.55
C ASN A 61 -7.06 -10.39 -5.24
N ASN A 62 -7.63 -9.21 -5.02
CA ASN A 62 -8.53 -8.99 -3.90
C ASN A 62 -9.83 -9.77 -4.12
N ARG A 63 -10.16 -10.60 -3.13
CA ARG A 63 -11.27 -11.55 -3.15
C ARG A 63 -12.44 -10.96 -2.39
N ILE A 64 -13.43 -10.45 -3.12
CA ILE A 64 -14.62 -9.80 -2.53
C ILE A 64 -15.45 -10.77 -1.69
N ASP A 65 -15.30 -12.08 -1.91
CA ASP A 65 -15.97 -13.16 -1.18
C ASP A 65 -15.34 -13.45 0.19
N ARG A 66 -14.28 -12.73 0.56
CA ARG A 66 -13.57 -12.94 1.83
C ARG A 66 -13.57 -11.69 2.69
N ASP A 67 -13.66 -11.91 4.00
CA ASP A 67 -13.52 -10.84 4.99
C ASP A 67 -12.07 -10.33 5.01
N GLN A 68 -11.80 -9.34 4.16
CA GLN A 68 -10.52 -8.68 4.01
C GLN A 68 -10.75 -7.17 3.93
N LYS A 69 -9.93 -6.42 4.66
CA LYS A 69 -9.95 -4.96 4.60
C LYS A 69 -9.01 -4.51 3.49
N TYR A 70 -9.58 -3.93 2.44
CA TYR A 70 -8.81 -3.35 1.35
C TYR A 70 -8.73 -1.84 1.48
N TYR A 71 -7.57 -1.32 1.14
CA TYR A 71 -7.35 0.09 0.92
C TYR A 71 -6.91 0.28 -0.53
N VAL A 72 -7.65 1.09 -1.29
CA VAL A 72 -7.38 1.34 -2.70
C VAL A 72 -7.14 2.83 -2.92
N THR A 73 -5.97 3.17 -3.46
CA THR A 73 -5.67 4.50 -3.99
C THR A 73 -6.13 4.55 -5.45
N ARG A 74 -7.19 5.31 -5.75
CA ARG A 74 -7.58 5.53 -7.16
C ARG A 74 -6.65 6.54 -7.81
N ASN A 75 -6.50 6.42 -9.13
CA ASN A 75 -5.75 7.37 -9.96
C ASN A 75 -4.29 7.62 -9.51
N GLY A 76 -3.66 6.65 -8.86
CA GLY A 76 -2.24 6.72 -8.53
C GLY A 76 -1.41 6.89 -9.81
N THR A 77 -0.46 7.83 -9.80
CA THR A 77 0.39 8.15 -10.96
C THR A 77 1.32 7.01 -11.37
N THR A 78 1.39 5.96 -10.55
CA THR A 78 2.30 4.82 -10.68
C THR A 78 1.60 3.57 -11.22
N VAL A 79 0.29 3.65 -11.43
CA VAL A 79 -0.54 2.54 -11.92
C VAL A 79 -1.03 2.86 -13.31
N ILE A 80 -0.95 1.89 -14.23
CA ILE A 80 -1.50 2.03 -15.57
C ILE A 80 -3.02 2.29 -15.46
N ALA A 81 -3.48 3.34 -16.16
CA ALA A 81 -4.89 3.69 -16.26
C ALA A 81 -5.73 2.48 -16.65
N GLU A 82 -6.92 2.33 -16.06
CA GLU A 82 -7.72 1.10 -16.17
C GLU A 82 -7.99 0.68 -17.61
N GLY A 83 -8.31 1.63 -18.50
CA GLY A 83 -8.55 1.37 -19.92
C GLY A 83 -7.32 0.98 -20.73
N ARG A 84 -6.11 1.07 -20.16
CA ARG A 84 -4.83 0.71 -20.80
C ARG A 84 -4.21 -0.56 -20.22
N ARG A 85 -4.84 -1.18 -19.22
CA ARG A 85 -4.35 -2.43 -18.62
C ARG A 85 -4.55 -3.58 -19.61
N THR A 86 -3.48 -4.27 -19.97
CA THR A 86 -3.50 -5.43 -20.90
C THR A 86 -3.66 -6.76 -20.18
N TRP A 87 -3.71 -6.76 -18.85
CA TRP A 87 -3.79 -7.98 -18.04
C TRP A 87 -5.22 -8.48 -17.93
N SER A 88 -5.41 -9.80 -18.09
CA SER A 88 -6.73 -10.44 -18.01
C SER A 88 -7.33 -10.36 -16.60
N ARG A 89 -6.48 -10.33 -15.56
CA ARG A 89 -6.92 -10.16 -14.17
C ARG A 89 -6.85 -8.69 -13.77
N LYS A 90 -7.96 -8.17 -13.27
CA LYS A 90 -8.07 -6.80 -12.76
C LYS A 90 -8.42 -6.86 -11.28
N PRO A 91 -7.78 -6.03 -10.44
CA PRO A 91 -8.21 -5.90 -9.05
C PRO A 91 -9.62 -5.32 -9.01
N ASP A 92 -10.42 -5.75 -8.04
CA ASP A 92 -11.68 -5.10 -7.74
C ASP A 92 -11.41 -3.74 -7.09
N LEU A 93 -11.94 -2.67 -7.70
CA LEU A 93 -11.77 -1.31 -7.21
C LEU A 93 -13.03 -0.82 -6.49
N SER A 94 -13.96 -1.69 -6.09
CA SER A 94 -15.20 -1.29 -5.41
C SER A 94 -14.97 -0.85 -3.95
N ALA A 95 -13.83 -1.18 -3.36
CA ALA A 95 -13.48 -0.81 -1.99
C ALA A 95 -13.50 0.74 -1.78
N PRO A 96 -13.82 1.22 -0.56
CA PRO A 96 -13.80 2.63 -0.22
C PRO A 96 -12.43 3.26 -0.49
N GLU A 97 -12.44 4.46 -1.10
CA GLU A 97 -11.24 5.28 -1.29
C GLU A 97 -10.99 6.11 -0.02
N LEU A 98 -9.72 6.30 0.39
CA LEU A 98 -9.44 7.40 1.32
C LEU A 98 -9.58 8.71 0.56
N THR A 99 -10.69 9.39 0.78
CA THR A 99 -10.74 10.84 0.62
C THR A 99 -9.86 11.44 1.72
N ALA A 100 -8.83 12.18 1.31
CA ALA A 100 -7.83 12.74 2.21
C ALA A 100 -8.50 13.49 3.38
N ASN A 101 -8.31 12.97 4.60
CA ASN A 101 -8.30 13.64 5.92
C ASN A 101 -8.34 12.55 7.03
N VAL A 102 -7.32 11.69 7.05
CA VAL A 102 -6.94 10.88 8.23
C VAL A 102 -5.48 11.21 8.54
#